data_AF-A0A936RJM3-F1
#
_entry.id   AF-A0A936RJM3-F1
#
_cell.length_a   1.000
_cell.length_b   1.000
_cell.length_c   1.000
_cell.angle_alpha   90.00
_cell.angle_beta   90.00
_cell.angle_gamma   90.00
#
_symmetry.space_group_name_H-M   'P 1'
#
loop_
_entity.id
_entity.type
_entity.pdbx_description
1 polymer ?
#
loop_
_entity_poly.entity_id
_entity_poly.type
_entity_poly.pdbx_seq_one_letter_code
_entity_poly.pdbx_strand_id
1 'polypeptide(L)'
;MQARNTASFNKTHCINRFCILYVDPAKPVPYRTQPIEATYGPGSRWKPWQVEDQRFVYSRPDVISFSMNKLSEDLTVTGKITAHLLPVPAVAMLIGS
;
A
#
# COMPACT_ATOMS: atom_id res chain seq x y z
N MET A 1 6.66 1.67 11.86
CA MET A 1 6.89 2.56 10.71
C MET A 1 7.90 3.61 11.09
N GLN A 2 8.88 3.90 10.23
CA GLN A 2 9.80 5.02 10.42
C GLN A 2 9.31 6.27 9.68
N ALA A 3 9.87 7.43 10.00
CA ALA A 3 9.50 8.69 9.35
C ALA A 3 9.76 8.64 7.83
N ARG A 4 9.11 9.53 7.07
CA ARG A 4 9.34 9.72 5.62
C ARG A 4 9.15 8.44 4.79
N ASN A 5 8.11 7.66 5.09
CA ASN A 5 7.75 6.47 4.29
C ASN A 5 8.88 5.44 4.18
N THR A 6 9.73 5.34 5.21
CA THR A 6 10.84 4.38 5.24
C THR A 6 10.47 3.12 6.04
N ALA A 7 10.82 1.97 5.50
CA ALA A 7 10.78 0.67 6.17
C ALA A 7 12.16 0.30 6.74
N SER A 8 12.20 -0.42 7.86
CA SER A 8 13.43 -0.95 8.45
C SER A 8 13.10 -1.94 9.56
N PHE A 9 14.03 -2.86 9.83
CA PHE A 9 13.93 -3.87 10.89
C PHE A 9 14.09 -3.30 12.30
N ASN A 10 14.66 -2.10 12.44
CA ASN A 10 14.82 -1.47 13.74
C ASN A 10 13.48 -0.96 14.24
N LYS A 11 13.10 -1.44 15.43
CA LYS A 11 11.92 -0.92 16.14
C LYS A 11 12.08 0.57 16.32
N THR A 12 11.03 1.30 15.96
CA THR A 12 11.05 2.76 16.04
C THR A 12 10.93 3.20 17.50
N HIS A 13 11.79 4.13 17.93
CA HIS A 13 11.78 4.67 19.30
C HIS A 13 10.72 5.77 19.52
N CYS A 14 10.07 6.25 18.46
CA CYS A 14 9.00 7.22 18.61
C CYS A 14 7.69 6.54 19.02
N ILE A 15 7.19 6.96 20.17
CA ILE A 15 5.85 6.65 20.69
C ILE A 15 4.89 7.64 20.00
N ASN A 16 3.85 7.14 19.31
CA ASN A 16 2.79 7.92 18.64
C ASN A 16 3.12 8.53 17.26
N ARG A 17 3.43 7.71 16.25
CA ARG A 17 3.38 8.12 14.84
C ARG A 17 2.33 7.34 14.07
N PHE A 18 1.52 8.06 13.31
CA PHE A 18 0.48 7.51 12.45
C PHE A 18 0.61 8.08 11.04
N CYS A 19 0.08 7.34 10.07
CA CYS A 19 -0.19 7.85 8.73
C CYS A 19 -1.69 7.93 8.51
N ILE A 20 -2.12 9.07 7.99
CA ILE A 20 -3.51 9.36 7.69
C ILE A 20 -3.62 9.46 6.17
N LEU A 21 -4.61 8.78 5.62
CA LEU A 21 -4.98 8.82 4.21
C LEU A 21 -6.45 9.20 4.14
N TYR A 22 -6.82 9.98 3.13
CA TYR A 22 -8.21 10.23 2.81
C TYR A 22 -8.61 9.35 1.63
N VAL A 23 -9.67 8.56 1.78
CA VAL A 23 -10.15 7.62 0.75
C VAL A 23 -11.50 8.09 0.25
N ASP A 24 -11.62 8.33 -1.05
CA ASP A 24 -12.88 8.67 -1.71
C ASP A 24 -13.52 7.40 -2.30
N PRO A 25 -14.66 6.92 -1.76
CA PRO A 25 -15.32 5.71 -2.26
C PRO A 25 -15.76 5.82 -3.72
N ALA A 26 -15.98 7.03 -4.24
CA ALA A 26 -16.34 7.25 -5.63
C ALA A 26 -15.13 7.16 -6.59
N LYS A 27 -13.90 7.14 -6.07
CA LYS A 27 -12.65 7.05 -6.83
C LYS A 27 -11.79 5.87 -6.36
N PRO A 28 -12.26 4.62 -6.48
CA PRO A 28 -11.55 3.46 -5.96
C PRO A 28 -10.16 3.31 -6.56
N VAL A 29 -9.24 2.76 -5.77
CA VAL A 29 -7.91 2.37 -6.25
C VAL A 29 -8.06 1.17 -7.19
N PRO A 30 -7.64 1.27 -8.45
CA PRO A 30 -7.71 0.15 -9.38
C PRO A 30 -6.70 -0.93 -9.00
N TYR A 31 -7.16 -2.20 -8.96
CA TYR A 31 -6.29 -3.35 -8.64
C TYR A 31 -5.36 -3.77 -9.79
N ARG A 32 -5.62 -3.26 -11.01
CA ARG A 32 -4.84 -3.48 -12.24
C ARG A 32 -4.82 -2.21 -13.09
N THR A 33 -3.82 -2.09 -13.96
CA THR A 33 -3.75 -0.97 -14.91
C THR A 33 -4.99 -0.93 -15.81
N GLN A 34 -5.67 0.21 -15.85
CA GLN A 34 -6.85 0.41 -16.69
C GLN A 34 -6.47 0.49 -18.19
N PRO A 35 -7.37 0.09 -19.11
CA PRO A 35 -8.71 -0.49 -18.88
C PRO A 35 -8.64 -1.91 -18.31
N ILE A 36 -9.64 -2.30 -17.53
CA ILE A 36 -9.72 -3.64 -16.89
C ILE A 36 -10.61 -4.53 -17.76
N GLU A 37 -10.04 -5.61 -18.29
CA GLU A 37 -10.75 -6.56 -19.12
C GLU A 37 -11.51 -7.61 -18.29
N ALA A 38 -12.49 -8.28 -18.90
CA ALA A 38 -13.14 -9.44 -18.29
C ALA A 38 -12.11 -10.54 -17.95
N THR A 39 -12.25 -11.14 -16.77
CA THR A 39 -11.30 -12.13 -16.20
C THR A 39 -10.85 -13.20 -17.21
N TYR A 40 -11.81 -13.78 -17.94
CA TYR A 40 -11.57 -14.84 -18.93
C TYR A 40 -11.84 -14.39 -20.38
N GLY A 41 -11.80 -13.08 -20.65
CA GLY A 41 -12.02 -12.51 -21.98
C GLY A 41 -10.80 -12.64 -22.91
N PRO A 42 -11.00 -12.48 -24.24
CA PRO A 42 -9.90 -12.39 -25.19
C PRO A 42 -8.93 -11.26 -24.84
N GLY A 43 -7.63 -11.54 -24.84
CA GLY A 43 -6.60 -10.54 -24.48
C GLY A 43 -6.54 -10.15 -23.00
N SER A 44 -7.27 -10.84 -22.12
CA SER A 44 -7.27 -10.57 -20.68
C SER A 44 -5.86 -10.67 -20.08
N ARG A 45 -5.43 -9.60 -19.39
CA ARG A 45 -4.19 -9.59 -18.61
C ARG A 45 -4.44 -10.00 -17.15
N TRP A 46 -5.56 -10.69 -16.87
CA TRP A 46 -5.88 -11.19 -15.53
C TRP A 46 -4.81 -12.15 -15.03
N LYS A 47 -4.41 -13.18 -15.79
CA LYS A 47 -3.49 -14.21 -15.30
C LYS A 47 -2.22 -13.68 -14.61
N PRO A 48 -1.49 -12.69 -15.17
CA PRO A 48 -0.29 -12.14 -14.55
C PRO A 48 -0.55 -10.99 -13.55
N TRP A 49 -1.79 -10.66 -13.18
CA TRP A 49 -2.08 -9.41 -12.49
C TRP A 49 -1.32 -9.20 -11.17
N GLN A 50 -1.02 -10.28 -10.44
CA GLN A 50 -0.31 -10.24 -9.17
C GLN A 50 1.17 -9.83 -9.31
N VAL A 51 1.73 -9.89 -10.52
CA VAL A 51 3.12 -9.49 -10.81
C VAL A 51 3.18 -8.22 -11.67
N GLU A 52 2.06 -7.53 -11.87
CA GLU A 52 2.05 -6.21 -12.52
C GLU A 52 2.80 -5.19 -11.66
N ASP A 53 3.51 -4.29 -12.33
CA ASP A 53 4.18 -3.15 -11.72
C ASP A 53 3.19 -2.26 -10.98
N GLN A 54 3.37 -2.10 -9.66
CA GLN A 54 2.49 -1.30 -8.81
C GLN A 54 2.73 0.23 -8.93
N ARG A 55 3.68 0.70 -9.74
CA ARG A 55 3.98 2.14 -9.90
C ARG A 55 2.80 2.97 -10.41
N PHE A 56 1.83 2.37 -11.10
CA PHE A 56 0.63 3.09 -11.56
C PHE A 56 -0.26 3.63 -10.44
N VAL A 57 -0.14 3.10 -9.21
CA VAL A 57 -0.86 3.62 -8.03
C VAL A 57 0.03 4.41 -7.07
N TYR A 58 1.35 4.45 -7.30
CA TYR A 58 2.32 5.01 -6.35
C TYR A 58 2.12 6.50 -6.06
N SER A 59 1.70 7.29 -7.06
CA SER A 59 1.49 8.73 -6.92
C SER A 59 0.09 9.11 -6.41
N ARG A 60 -0.78 8.14 -6.13
CA ARG A 60 -2.13 8.42 -5.67
C ARG A 60 -2.12 8.93 -4.22
N PRO A 61 -2.92 9.93 -3.87
CA PRO A 61 -2.97 10.48 -2.51
C PRO A 61 -3.64 9.54 -1.49
N ASP A 62 -4.38 8.54 -1.96
CA ASP A 62 -5.08 7.53 -1.16
C ASP A 62 -4.32 6.19 -1.08
N VAL A 63 -3.03 6.19 -1.43
CA VAL A 63 -2.12 5.04 -1.34
C VAL A 63 -0.87 5.46 -0.55
N ILE A 64 -0.50 4.67 0.45
CA ILE A 64 0.78 4.85 1.16
C ILE A 64 1.78 3.77 0.75
N SER A 65 2.98 4.20 0.42
CA SER A 65 4.09 3.31 0.05
C SER A 65 5.21 3.43 1.08
N PHE A 66 5.87 2.31 1.36
CA PHE A 66 7.05 2.24 2.22
C PHE A 66 8.19 1.56 1.47
N SER A 67 9.38 2.14 1.51
CA SER A 67 10.57 1.55 0.90
C SER A 67 11.75 1.53 1.87
N MET A 68 12.65 0.58 1.67
CA MET A 68 13.96 0.58 2.31
C MET A 68 14.99 1.22 1.37
N ASN A 69 16.16 1.56 1.91
CA ASN A 69 17.32 1.82 1.06
C ASN A 69 17.72 0.53 0.31
N LYS A 70 18.57 0.70 -0.71
CA LYS A 70 19.16 -0.44 -1.42
C LYS A 70 19.79 -1.42 -0.42
N LEU A 71 19.51 -2.71 -0.61
CA LEU A 71 20.09 -3.79 0.18
C LEU A 71 21.61 -3.83 0.00
N SER A 72 22.36 -3.96 1.11
CA SER A 72 23.82 -4.14 1.09
C SER A 72 24.25 -5.61 1.05
N GLU A 73 23.34 -6.51 1.43
CA GLU A 73 23.54 -7.96 1.54
C GLU A 73 22.25 -8.66 1.11
N ASP A 74 22.30 -9.96 0.80
CA ASP A 74 21.13 -10.73 0.39
C ASP A 74 20.12 -10.91 1.55
N LEU A 75 18.83 -10.76 1.24
CA LEU A 75 17.72 -11.01 2.18
C LEU A 75 16.87 -12.17 1.68
N THR A 76 16.91 -13.29 2.40
CA THR A 76 16.08 -14.48 2.11
C THR A 76 14.81 -14.45 2.93
N VAL A 77 13.65 -14.61 2.28
CA VAL A 77 12.33 -14.66 2.92
C VAL A 77 11.67 -16.01 2.62
N THR A 78 11.29 -16.75 3.67
CA THR A 78 10.60 -18.04 3.57
C THR A 78 9.42 -18.10 4.54
N GLY A 79 8.46 -18.98 4.26
CA GLY A 79 7.29 -19.17 5.10
C GLY A 79 6.16 -18.15 4.85
N LYS A 80 5.26 -18.02 5.84
CA LYS A 80 4.08 -17.15 5.74
C LYS A 80 4.43 -15.72 6.21
N ILE A 81 3.97 -14.74 5.46
CA ILE A 81 4.11 -13.32 5.80
C ILE A 81 2.81 -12.86 6.48
N THR A 82 2.92 -12.30 7.69
CA THR A 82 1.79 -11.78 8.46
C THR A 82 1.91 -10.26 8.61
N ALA A 83 0.84 -9.53 8.29
CA ALA A 83 0.77 -8.09 8.50
C ALA A 83 0.22 -7.77 9.90
N HIS A 84 0.97 -7.01 10.70
CA HIS A 84 0.53 -6.49 12.00
C HIS A 84 0.13 -5.03 11.84
N LEU A 85 -1.17 -4.78 11.63
CA LEU A 85 -1.73 -3.44 11.47
C LEU A 85 -2.34 -2.94 12.78
N LEU A 86 -2.05 -1.68 13.11
CA LEU A 86 -2.62 -0.98 14.26
C LEU A 86 -3.50 0.16 13.76
N PRO A 87 -4.81 -0.07 13.59
CA PRO A 87 -5.72 0.99 13.18
C PRO A 87 -5.94 1.96 14.34
N VAL A 88 -5.98 3.25 14.03
CA VAL A 88 -6.58 4.24 14.91
C VAL A 88 -8.09 4.25 14.66
N PRO A 89 -8.93 4.23 15.72
CA PRO A 89 -10.37 4.31 15.55
C PRO A 89 -10.72 5.61 14.82
N ALA A 90 -11.65 5.52 13.87
CA ALA A 90 -12.16 6.68 13.16
C ALA A 90 -12.86 7.59 14.17
N VAL A 91 -12.19 8.66 14.61
CA VAL A 91 -12.88 9.81 15.16
C VAL A 91 -13.67 10.37 13.99
N ALA A 92 -15.00 10.31 14.07
CA ALA A 92 -15.87 10.98 13.12
C ALA A 92 -15.48 12.45 13.10
N MET A 93 -14.66 12.83 12.12
CA MET A 93 -14.37 14.22 11.82
C MET A 93 -15.65 14.77 11.19
N LEU A 94 -16.62 15.10 12.05
CA LEU A 94 -17.73 15.98 11.72
C LEU A 94 -17.11 17.33 11.37
N ILE A 95 -16.73 17.51 10.10
CA ILE A 95 -16.56 18.84 9.55
C ILE A 95 -17.98 19.42 9.41
N GLY A 96 -18.35 20.18 10.44
CA GLY A 96 -19.54 21.03 10.40
C GLY A 96 -19.33 22.21 9.46
N SER A 97 -20.48 22.69 8.97
CA SER A 97 -20.78 23.89 8.17
C SER A 97 -20.62 23.77 6.66
#